data_AF-A0A2H3BII6-F1
#
_entry.id   AF-A0A2H3BII6-F1
#
_cell.length_a   1.000
_cell.length_b   1.000
_cell.length_c   1.000
_cell.angle_alpha   90.00
_cell.angle_beta   90.00
_cell.angle_gamma   90.00
#
_symmetry.space_group_name_H-M   'P 1'
#
loop_
_entity.id
_entity.type
_entity.pdbx_description
1 polymer ?
#
loop_
_entity_poly.entity_id
_entity_poly.type
_entity_poly.pdbx_seq_one_letter_code
_entity_poly.pdbx_strand_id
1 'polypeptide(L)'
;MSIYDVLDVVSQNLAAIGGITFEAFEALPYKPLPDVPDASYTILHFSTTDKFPVNKEQRPAANANQTLHETCQKVFGSTGALKFEYLNEETDENKQCILTITRPNGSMRSYQSDANFTRKAEAKAQVCERAIEHDALKFIAEGESKISGHLALLENEGKVDEGILVPDPGVKAIDDWCEENKLLVKWYDVIAKDGELHGAALRILATSHSFRVYSTAALYKDVTEAKAACAGVAISEGALKFTGETSFPAPPPVGRMSLQEFYDLLPRPLPEPSLAKQNVSEVQAVGWLNQTVQSTRGSQLQAEYLPFTENSRGFAIPLSGYLLQIDRPNPKECKSYIVDARFHKRSDAKTAVALMAMSQGVGEWLKKVAKDVNKITQEMKRIKDSFLPKLNKECQTSNGEQPTFECKNQRDAWSCTLTVNLSPTKGQRDLREFSVPTQYRNQSDAKVAVCCKAANENLIELLRFRREPSLPQYLEAKKRKQQDDEVEPSSKRQKVAQLQTQLSNDNKRPKVQNAHLPARPRGHLPYPPPSYPQYMAPPSPPSSNPPSFTPYMPLQRPYRPPSA
;
A
#
# COMPACT_ATOMS: atom_id res chain seq x y z
N MET A 1 37.73 -11.95 -23.18
CA MET A 1 36.79 -11.88 -24.29
C MET A 1 36.94 -10.50 -24.87
N SER A 2 37.47 -10.43 -26.08
CA SER A 2 37.70 -9.18 -26.80
C SER A 2 36.33 -8.57 -27.18
N ILE A 3 36.25 -7.25 -27.32
CA ILE A 3 35.04 -6.58 -27.85
C ILE A 3 34.63 -7.18 -29.21
N TYR A 4 35.61 -7.64 -30.00
CA TYR A 4 35.37 -8.30 -31.28
C TYR A 4 34.66 -9.65 -31.13
N ASP A 5 34.95 -10.42 -30.07
CA ASP A 5 34.30 -11.72 -29.83
C ASP A 5 32.79 -11.54 -29.50
N VAL A 6 32.44 -10.43 -28.84
CA VAL A 6 31.05 -10.13 -28.48
C VAL A 6 30.25 -9.70 -29.71
N LEU A 7 30.86 -8.91 -30.61
CA LEU A 7 30.22 -8.45 -31.84
C LEU A 7 29.97 -9.60 -32.82
N ASP A 8 30.88 -10.57 -32.90
CA ASP A 8 30.67 -11.77 -33.72
C ASP A 8 29.52 -12.63 -33.23
N VAL A 9 29.38 -12.82 -31.91
CA VAL A 9 28.26 -13.56 -31.32
C VAL A 9 26.92 -12.84 -31.57
N VAL A 10 26.88 -11.52 -31.45
CA VAL A 10 25.68 -10.73 -31.76
C VAL A 10 25.32 -10.84 -33.24
N SER A 11 26.30 -10.74 -34.14
CA SER A 11 26.09 -10.84 -35.58
C SER A 11 25.56 -12.23 -35.98
N GLN A 12 26.13 -13.31 -35.42
CA GLN A 12 25.64 -14.68 -35.63
C GLN A 12 24.21 -14.88 -35.13
N ASN A 13 23.87 -14.32 -33.97
CA ASN A 13 22.51 -14.41 -33.42
C ASN A 13 21.48 -13.63 -34.26
N LEU A 14 21.86 -12.47 -34.80
CA LEU A 14 21.01 -11.69 -35.70
C LEU A 14 20.81 -12.42 -37.04
N ALA A 15 21.85 -13.04 -37.59
CA ALA A 15 21.75 -13.86 -38.79
C ALA A 15 20.80 -15.06 -38.58
N ALA A 16 20.84 -15.71 -37.41
CA ALA A 16 19.99 -16.85 -37.08
C ALA A 16 18.49 -16.52 -37.05
N ILE A 17 18.11 -15.25 -36.81
CA ILE A 17 16.71 -14.79 -36.84
C ILE A 17 16.33 -14.09 -38.16
N GLY A 18 17.16 -14.22 -39.20
CA GLY A 18 16.90 -13.64 -40.53
C GLY A 18 17.39 -12.21 -40.71
N GLY A 19 18.24 -11.71 -39.81
CA GLY A 19 18.99 -10.48 -40.03
C GLY A 19 19.97 -10.64 -41.19
N ILE A 20 19.96 -9.71 -42.13
CA ILE A 20 20.91 -9.66 -43.24
C ILE A 20 21.96 -8.60 -42.96
N THR A 21 23.18 -8.81 -43.47
CA THR A 21 24.23 -7.79 -43.40
C THR A 21 23.85 -6.60 -44.28
N PHE A 22 24.44 -5.44 -44.00
CA PHE A 22 24.22 -4.23 -44.79
C PHE A 22 24.59 -4.44 -46.27
N GLU A 23 25.70 -5.14 -46.54
CA GLU A 23 26.12 -5.49 -47.90
C GLU A 23 25.13 -6.44 -48.59
N ALA A 24 24.56 -7.40 -47.85
CA ALA A 24 23.53 -8.28 -48.37
C ALA A 24 22.22 -7.52 -48.66
N PHE A 25 21.90 -6.49 -47.85
CA PHE A 25 20.77 -5.60 -48.10
C PHE A 25 20.97 -4.75 -49.36
N GLU A 26 22.17 -4.19 -49.57
CA GLU A 26 22.50 -3.44 -50.78
C GLU A 26 22.54 -4.31 -52.04
N ALA A 27 22.89 -5.59 -51.90
CA ALA A 27 22.89 -6.55 -53.00
C ALA A 27 21.49 -7.07 -53.38
N LEU A 28 20.45 -6.75 -52.60
CA LEU A 28 19.08 -7.15 -52.98
C LEU A 28 18.64 -6.36 -54.21
N PRO A 29 18.23 -7.04 -55.30
CA PRO A 29 17.72 -6.35 -56.48
C PRO A 29 16.46 -5.60 -56.09
N TYR A 30 16.52 -4.27 -56.13
CA TYR A 30 15.37 -3.39 -55.94
C TYR A 30 14.30 -3.79 -56.97
N LYS A 31 13.27 -4.51 -56.52
CA LYS A 31 12.07 -4.74 -57.31
C LYS A 31 11.14 -3.57 -57.02
N PRO A 32 10.89 -2.66 -57.98
CA PRO A 32 9.83 -1.68 -57.82
C PRO A 32 8.53 -2.44 -57.52
N LEU A 33 7.80 -1.96 -56.51
CA LEU A 33 6.46 -2.45 -56.19
C LEU A 33 5.62 -2.42 -57.48
N PRO A 34 4.83 -3.46 -57.76
CA PRO A 34 4.00 -3.50 -58.97
C PRO A 34 3.11 -2.26 -59.03
N ASP A 35 3.12 -1.61 -60.20
CA ASP A 35 2.35 -0.40 -60.49
C ASP A 35 0.91 -0.55 -59.98
N VAL A 36 0.57 0.28 -59.00
CA VAL A 36 -0.82 0.47 -58.59
C VAL A 36 -1.51 1.12 -59.79
N PRO A 37 -2.61 0.56 -60.31
CA PRO A 37 -3.25 1.09 -61.52
C PRO A 37 -3.71 2.52 -61.28
N ASP A 38 -3.38 3.34 -62.27
CA ASP A 38 -3.59 4.77 -62.38
C ASP A 38 -5.07 5.13 -62.15
N ALA A 39 -5.43 5.45 -60.90
CA ALA A 39 -6.71 6.06 -60.57
C ALA A 39 -6.61 7.56 -60.90
N SER A 40 -6.81 7.87 -62.17
CA SER A 40 -7.07 9.21 -62.67
C SER A 40 -8.26 9.83 -61.91
N TYR A 41 -7.97 10.64 -60.89
CA TYR A 41 -8.98 11.49 -60.26
C TYR A 41 -9.25 12.67 -61.18
N THR A 42 -10.44 12.65 -61.76
CA THR A 42 -11.09 13.77 -62.42
C THR A 42 -11.09 14.99 -61.50
N ILE A 43 -10.32 16.01 -61.85
CA ILE A 43 -10.43 17.35 -61.27
C ILE A 43 -11.76 17.94 -61.78
N LEU A 44 -12.83 17.73 -61.03
CA LEU A 44 -14.07 18.48 -61.21
C LEU A 44 -13.89 19.86 -60.58
N HIS A 45 -13.61 20.84 -61.42
CA HIS A 45 -13.87 22.25 -61.16
C HIS A 45 -15.38 22.42 -60.96
N PHE A 46 -15.80 22.78 -59.75
CA PHE A 46 -17.12 23.36 -59.53
C PHE A 46 -17.02 24.72 -58.87
N SER A 47 -17.66 25.68 -59.53
CA SER A 47 -17.76 27.09 -59.19
C SER A 47 -18.25 27.32 -57.77
N THR A 48 -17.61 28.30 -57.16
CA THR A 48 -18.10 29.07 -56.03
C THR A 48 -19.36 29.84 -56.44
N THR A 49 -20.34 29.87 -55.53
CA THR A 49 -21.55 30.70 -55.43
C THR A 49 -22.87 29.95 -55.66
N ASP A 50 -23.43 29.44 -54.57
CA ASP A 50 -24.88 29.49 -54.38
C ASP A 50 -25.21 29.74 -52.91
N LYS A 51 -25.91 30.85 -52.68
CA LYS A 51 -26.46 31.25 -51.38
C LYS A 51 -27.80 30.51 -51.21
N PHE A 52 -27.83 29.52 -50.34
CA PHE A 52 -29.10 28.91 -49.92
C PHE A 52 -29.77 29.77 -48.83
N PRO A 53 -31.09 30.03 -48.91
CA PRO A 53 -31.82 30.69 -47.84
C PRO A 53 -31.98 29.73 -46.66
N VAL A 54 -31.57 30.20 -45.49
CA VAL A 54 -31.74 29.51 -44.21
C VAL A 54 -33.22 29.57 -43.82
N ASN A 55 -33.92 28.44 -43.96
CA ASN A 55 -35.26 28.26 -43.40
C ASN A 55 -35.11 27.64 -42.00
N LYS A 56 -35.22 28.48 -40.97
CA LYS A 56 -35.16 28.07 -39.56
C LYS A 56 -36.50 27.46 -39.15
N GLU A 57 -36.71 26.15 -39.31
CA GLU A 57 -37.71 25.40 -38.50
C GLU A 57 -37.73 23.86 -38.66
N GLN A 58 -36.64 23.22 -39.11
CA GLN A 58 -36.46 21.77 -39.00
C GLN A 58 -35.18 21.46 -38.22
N ARG A 59 -35.33 20.74 -37.11
CA ARG A 59 -34.25 20.47 -36.15
C ARG A 59 -33.04 19.77 -36.83
N PRO A 60 -31.82 20.33 -36.74
CA PRO A 60 -30.63 19.87 -37.47
C PRO A 60 -29.96 18.58 -36.93
N ALA A 61 -30.53 17.94 -35.91
CA ALA A 61 -29.87 16.83 -35.19
C ALA A 61 -29.58 15.57 -36.06
N ALA A 62 -30.38 15.32 -37.10
CA ALA A 62 -30.14 14.20 -38.02
C ALA A 62 -28.85 14.40 -38.86
N ASN A 63 -28.47 15.65 -39.11
CA ASN A 63 -27.34 15.97 -39.97
C ASN A 63 -26.00 15.75 -39.25
N ALA A 64 -25.91 16.00 -37.94
CA ALA A 64 -24.65 15.93 -37.19
C ALA A 64 -23.98 14.53 -37.27
N ASN A 65 -24.76 13.46 -37.10
CA ASN A 65 -24.24 12.09 -37.21
C ASN A 65 -23.74 11.79 -38.63
N GLN A 66 -24.49 12.20 -39.66
CA GLN A 66 -24.09 12.02 -41.05
C GLN A 66 -22.82 12.80 -41.37
N THR A 67 -22.71 14.06 -40.92
CA THR A 67 -21.51 14.90 -41.12
C THR A 67 -20.26 14.26 -40.50
N LEU A 68 -20.35 13.70 -39.30
CA LEU A 68 -19.21 13.00 -38.68
C LEU A 68 -18.82 11.74 -39.47
N HIS A 69 -19.79 10.95 -39.92
CA HIS A 69 -19.53 9.76 -40.74
C HIS A 69 -18.90 10.12 -42.09
N GLU A 70 -19.43 11.11 -42.80
CA GLU A 70 -18.88 11.60 -44.07
C GLU A 70 -17.46 12.14 -43.90
N THR A 71 -17.21 12.87 -42.81
CA THR A 71 -15.87 13.40 -42.51
C THR A 71 -14.88 12.28 -42.18
N CYS A 72 -15.27 11.28 -41.39
CA CYS A 72 -14.43 10.11 -41.12
C CYS A 72 -14.16 9.30 -42.39
N GLN A 73 -15.18 9.08 -43.23
CA GLN A 73 -15.02 8.39 -44.50
C GLN A 73 -14.08 9.15 -45.44
N LYS A 74 -14.15 10.49 -45.46
CA LYS A 74 -13.29 11.35 -46.27
C LYS A 74 -11.84 11.37 -45.77
N VAL A 75 -11.62 11.44 -44.47
CA VAL A 75 -10.26 11.61 -43.89
C VAL A 75 -9.57 10.28 -43.62
N PHE A 76 -10.29 9.27 -43.14
CA PHE A 76 -9.73 7.97 -42.76
C PHE A 76 -10.01 6.86 -43.78
N GLY A 77 -10.86 7.10 -44.78
CA GLY A 77 -11.31 6.06 -45.71
C GLY A 77 -12.27 5.05 -45.10
N SER A 78 -12.67 5.23 -43.84
CA SER A 78 -13.55 4.32 -43.11
C SER A 78 -14.36 5.07 -42.05
N THR A 79 -15.62 4.65 -41.87
CA THR A 79 -16.50 5.09 -40.79
C THR A 79 -16.24 4.36 -39.47
N GLY A 80 -15.39 3.33 -39.45
CA GLY A 80 -15.08 2.52 -38.27
C GLY A 80 -14.33 3.27 -37.15
N ALA A 81 -13.89 4.50 -37.41
CA ALA A 81 -13.28 5.38 -36.41
C ALA A 81 -14.27 5.89 -35.35
N LEU A 82 -15.58 5.86 -35.63
CA LEU A 82 -16.63 6.30 -34.72
C LEU A 82 -17.22 5.09 -33.97
N LYS A 83 -17.02 5.04 -32.66
CA LYS A 83 -17.59 4.00 -31.78
C LYS A 83 -18.64 4.62 -30.86
N PHE A 84 -19.86 4.09 -30.92
CA PHE A 84 -20.95 4.49 -30.03
C PHE A 84 -21.18 3.44 -28.95
N GLU A 85 -21.20 3.85 -27.70
CA GLU A 85 -21.51 3.01 -26.54
C GLU A 85 -22.73 3.59 -25.83
N TYR A 86 -23.68 2.75 -25.43
CA TYR A 86 -24.87 3.19 -24.70
C TYR A 86 -24.74 2.77 -23.24
N LEU A 87 -24.86 3.73 -22.33
CA LEU A 87 -24.93 3.47 -20.89
C LEU A 87 -26.40 3.30 -20.50
N ASN A 88 -26.64 2.53 -19.44
CA ASN A 88 -27.96 2.24 -18.87
C ASN A 88 -28.91 1.54 -19.86
N GLU A 89 -28.46 0.47 -20.53
CA GLU A 89 -29.33 -0.30 -21.43
C GLU A 89 -30.47 -1.03 -20.70
N GLU A 90 -30.34 -1.28 -19.40
CA GLU A 90 -31.29 -2.04 -18.59
C GLU A 90 -32.45 -1.20 -18.04
N THR A 91 -32.32 0.13 -17.96
CA THR A 91 -33.39 1.02 -17.51
C THR A 91 -34.04 1.71 -18.70
N ASP A 92 -35.37 1.64 -18.79
CA ASP A 92 -36.13 2.28 -19.88
C ASP A 92 -36.06 3.82 -19.85
N GLU A 93 -35.72 4.37 -18.70
CA GLU A 93 -35.53 5.80 -18.45
C GLU A 93 -34.02 6.08 -18.29
N ASN A 94 -33.55 7.22 -18.84
CA ASN A 94 -32.15 7.70 -18.74
C ASN A 94 -31.10 7.02 -19.61
N LYS A 95 -31.41 6.86 -20.91
CA LYS A 95 -30.45 6.39 -21.92
C LYS A 95 -29.41 7.46 -22.18
N GLN A 96 -28.15 7.05 -22.15
CA GLN A 96 -27.01 7.92 -22.41
C GLN A 96 -26.11 7.29 -23.48
N CYS A 97 -25.49 8.11 -24.32
CA CYS A 97 -24.60 7.66 -25.38
C CYS A 97 -23.22 8.30 -25.23
N ILE A 98 -22.17 7.51 -25.37
CA ILE A 98 -20.78 7.93 -25.47
C ILE A 98 -20.34 7.70 -26.92
N LEU A 99 -19.84 8.76 -27.57
CA LEU A 99 -19.18 8.69 -28.87
C LEU A 99 -17.67 8.78 -28.67
N THR A 100 -16.93 7.75 -29.09
CA THR A 100 -15.46 7.75 -29.11
C THR A 100 -14.96 7.78 -30.54
N ILE A 101 -14.11 8.76 -30.86
CA ILE A 101 -13.48 8.96 -32.17
C ILE A 101 -12.02 8.52 -32.06
N THR A 102 -11.62 7.49 -32.80
CA THR A 102 -10.25 6.95 -32.79
C THR A 102 -9.58 7.20 -34.13
N ARG A 103 -8.48 7.95 -34.14
CA ARG A 103 -7.67 8.18 -35.35
C ARG A 103 -6.77 6.97 -35.64
N PRO A 104 -6.32 6.77 -36.89
CA PRO A 104 -5.36 5.71 -37.24
C PRO A 104 -4.02 5.80 -36.51
N ASN A 105 -3.65 6.99 -36.01
CA ASN A 105 -2.44 7.20 -35.20
C ASN A 105 -2.60 6.80 -33.72
N GLY A 106 -3.77 6.27 -33.32
CA GLY A 106 -4.06 5.86 -31.94
C GLY A 106 -4.57 6.98 -31.02
N SER A 107 -4.60 8.24 -31.49
CA SER A 107 -5.22 9.33 -30.71
C SER A 107 -6.74 9.16 -30.65
N MET A 108 -7.31 9.47 -29.48
CA MET A 108 -8.73 9.22 -29.19
C MET A 108 -9.36 10.42 -28.50
N ARG A 109 -10.61 10.75 -28.84
CA ARG A 109 -11.43 11.72 -28.13
C ARG A 109 -12.83 11.17 -27.92
N SER A 110 -13.39 11.37 -26.73
CA SER A 110 -14.72 10.86 -26.36
C SER A 110 -15.65 12.00 -25.95
N TYR A 111 -16.92 11.87 -26.32
CA TYR A 111 -18.00 12.81 -26.06
C TYR A 111 -19.17 12.07 -25.43
N GLN A 112 -19.96 12.74 -24.60
CA GLN A 112 -21.06 12.12 -23.85
C GLN A 112 -22.34 12.95 -23.93
N SER A 113 -23.48 12.28 -24.20
CA SER A 113 -24.81 12.89 -24.13
C SER A 113 -25.25 13.12 -22.68
N ASP A 114 -26.28 13.92 -22.47
CA ASP A 114 -26.98 13.98 -21.18
C ASP A 114 -27.68 12.64 -20.87
N ALA A 115 -27.95 12.37 -19.60
CA ALA A 115 -28.61 11.15 -19.13
C ALA A 115 -30.14 11.27 -19.11
N ASN A 116 -30.74 12.09 -19.96
CA ASN A 116 -32.17 12.44 -19.90
C ASN A 116 -32.99 11.94 -21.10
N PHE A 117 -32.45 11.03 -21.91
CA PHE A 117 -33.13 10.57 -23.13
C PHE A 117 -33.88 9.26 -22.89
N THR A 118 -35.08 9.14 -23.49
CA THR A 118 -35.87 7.90 -23.48
C THR A 118 -35.53 7.00 -24.67
N ARG A 119 -34.92 7.55 -25.72
CA ARG A 119 -34.58 6.84 -26.97
C ARG A 119 -33.09 6.89 -27.26
N LYS A 120 -32.50 5.74 -27.63
CA LYS A 120 -31.07 5.63 -28.03
C LYS A 120 -30.71 6.56 -29.19
N ALA A 121 -31.63 6.73 -30.14
CA ALA A 121 -31.43 7.60 -31.31
C ALA A 121 -31.27 9.08 -30.91
N GLU A 122 -31.96 9.55 -29.87
CA GLU A 122 -31.87 10.94 -29.40
C GLU A 122 -30.56 11.17 -28.65
N ALA A 123 -30.18 10.26 -27.76
CA ALA A 123 -28.88 10.28 -27.09
C ALA A 123 -27.72 10.27 -28.10
N LYS A 124 -27.84 9.44 -29.15
CA LYS A 124 -26.86 9.38 -30.25
C LYS A 124 -26.79 10.70 -31.03
N ALA A 125 -27.94 11.29 -31.36
CA ALA A 125 -27.97 12.55 -32.09
C ALA A 125 -27.35 13.69 -31.28
N GLN A 126 -27.67 13.78 -29.98
CA GLN A 126 -27.13 14.81 -29.10
C GLN A 126 -25.62 14.68 -28.90
N VAL A 127 -25.08 13.46 -28.73
CA VAL A 127 -23.64 13.29 -28.57
C VAL A 127 -22.88 13.68 -29.84
N CYS A 128 -23.44 13.44 -31.03
CA CYS A 128 -22.85 13.90 -32.29
C CYS A 128 -22.86 15.43 -32.41
N GLU A 129 -23.94 16.08 -31.98
CA GLU A 129 -24.04 17.55 -31.97
C GLU A 129 -22.99 18.16 -31.04
N ARG A 130 -22.88 17.65 -29.80
CA ARG A 130 -21.82 18.05 -28.85
C ARG A 130 -20.42 17.80 -29.38
N ALA A 131 -20.20 16.67 -30.05
CA ALA A 131 -18.90 16.38 -30.63
C ALA A 131 -18.49 17.45 -31.65
N ILE A 132 -19.41 17.84 -32.53
CA ILE A 132 -19.17 18.92 -33.51
C ILE A 132 -18.95 20.26 -32.81
N GLU A 133 -19.75 20.58 -31.79
CA GLU A 133 -19.61 21.80 -30.98
C GLU A 133 -18.22 21.88 -30.30
N HIS A 134 -17.67 20.75 -29.88
CA HIS A 134 -16.32 20.63 -29.31
C HIS A 134 -15.26 20.26 -30.36
N ASP A 135 -15.38 20.81 -31.57
CA ASP A 135 -14.40 20.74 -32.65
C ASP A 135 -13.97 19.31 -33.05
N ALA A 136 -14.87 18.31 -32.96
CA ALA A 136 -14.57 16.95 -33.41
C ALA A 136 -14.14 16.89 -34.88
N LEU A 137 -14.72 17.74 -35.74
CA LEU A 137 -14.37 17.80 -37.15
C LEU A 137 -12.91 18.24 -37.36
N LYS A 138 -12.45 19.21 -36.57
CA LYS A 138 -11.05 19.64 -36.58
C LYS A 138 -10.12 18.57 -36.03
N PHE A 139 -10.50 17.91 -34.94
CA PHE A 139 -9.78 16.76 -34.40
C PHE A 139 -9.67 15.62 -35.43
N ILE A 140 -10.72 15.33 -36.21
CA ILE A 140 -10.70 14.32 -37.28
C ILE A 140 -9.78 14.75 -38.43
N ALA A 141 -9.80 16.01 -38.85
CA ALA A 141 -8.99 16.50 -39.95
C ALA A 141 -7.49 16.63 -39.58
N GLU A 142 -7.19 17.38 -38.53
CA GLU A 142 -5.83 17.88 -38.24
C GLU A 142 -5.12 17.10 -37.12
N GLY A 143 -5.87 16.53 -36.19
CA GLY A 143 -5.38 15.78 -35.03
C GLY A 143 -5.31 16.67 -33.81
N GLU A 144 -4.63 16.22 -32.75
CA GLU A 144 -4.29 17.13 -31.65
C GLU A 144 -3.23 18.12 -32.15
N SER A 145 -3.69 19.27 -32.64
CA SER A 145 -2.85 20.45 -32.66
C SER A 145 -2.35 20.67 -31.24
N LYS A 146 -1.04 20.96 -31.06
CA LYS A 146 -0.32 21.21 -29.78
C LYS A 146 -0.86 22.40 -28.95
N ILE A 147 -2.15 22.72 -29.07
CA ILE A 147 -2.88 23.61 -28.21
C ILE A 147 -2.84 22.99 -26.82
N SER A 148 -2.19 23.72 -25.91
CA SER A 148 -2.13 23.54 -24.45
C SER A 148 -2.90 22.33 -23.95
N GLY A 149 -2.18 21.32 -23.48
CA GLY A 149 -2.70 20.11 -22.84
C GLY A 149 -3.38 20.40 -21.51
N HIS A 150 -4.41 21.24 -21.53
CA HIS A 150 -5.49 21.13 -20.58
C HIS A 150 -6.27 19.90 -21.03
N LEU A 151 -6.06 18.79 -20.30
CA LEU A 151 -7.01 17.69 -20.30
C LEU A 151 -8.38 18.32 -20.05
N ALA A 152 -9.16 18.52 -21.12
CA ALA A 152 -10.60 18.52 -21.04
C ALA A 152 -11.05 17.07 -20.75
N LEU A 153 -10.65 16.57 -19.57
CA LEU A 153 -11.55 15.81 -18.73
C LEU A 153 -12.74 16.74 -18.59
N LEU A 154 -13.76 16.54 -19.43
CA LEU A 154 -15.07 17.13 -19.21
C LEU A 154 -15.47 16.68 -17.80
N GLU A 155 -15.21 17.47 -16.78
CA GLU A 155 -15.90 17.36 -15.51
C GLU A 155 -17.38 17.49 -15.86
N ASN A 156 -18.12 16.38 -15.75
CA ASN A 156 -19.56 16.49 -15.60
C ASN A 156 -19.71 16.94 -14.16
N GLU A 157 -19.42 18.21 -13.90
CA GLU A 157 -20.11 18.92 -12.85
C GLU A 157 -21.57 18.93 -13.32
N GLY A 158 -22.35 17.97 -12.83
CA GLY A 158 -23.78 18.18 -12.77
C GLY A 158 -23.93 19.51 -12.04
N LYS A 159 -24.40 20.55 -12.74
CA LYS A 159 -24.83 21.80 -12.14
C LYS A 159 -25.97 21.50 -11.17
N VAL A 160 -25.61 21.05 -9.99
CA VAL A 160 -26.30 21.37 -8.77
C VAL A 160 -25.72 22.73 -8.40
N ASP A 161 -26.56 23.74 -8.18
CA ASP A 161 -26.16 25.04 -7.61
C ASP A 161 -25.64 24.82 -6.18
N GLU A 162 -24.52 24.13 -6.02
CA GLU A 162 -23.76 24.07 -4.78
C GLU A 162 -22.88 25.32 -4.75
N GLY A 163 -23.16 26.19 -3.78
CA GLY A 163 -22.43 27.44 -3.60
C GLY A 163 -20.93 27.20 -3.63
N ILE A 164 -20.21 28.05 -4.37
CA ILE A 164 -18.76 28.02 -4.61
C ILE A 164 -18.03 27.67 -3.31
N LEU A 165 -17.68 26.39 -3.17
CA LEU A 165 -16.96 25.87 -2.01
C LEU A 165 -15.53 26.35 -2.16
N VAL A 166 -15.17 27.39 -1.40
CA VAL A 166 -13.82 27.93 -1.40
C VAL A 166 -12.88 26.81 -0.95
N PRO A 167 -11.90 26.40 -1.78
CA PRO A 167 -10.98 25.32 -1.42
C PRO A 167 -10.16 25.70 -0.19
N ASP A 168 -9.90 24.71 0.66
CA ASP A 168 -9.08 24.89 1.87
C ASP A 168 -7.69 25.47 1.50
N PRO A 169 -7.15 26.42 2.29
CA PRO A 169 -5.88 27.07 1.98
C PRO A 169 -4.70 26.09 1.86
N GLY A 170 -4.73 24.95 2.56
CA GLY A 170 -3.69 23.92 2.46
C GLY A 170 -3.75 23.17 1.14
N VAL A 171 -4.95 22.83 0.65
CA VAL A 171 -5.15 22.20 -0.67
C VAL A 171 -4.65 23.14 -1.76
N LYS A 172 -5.10 24.39 -1.72
CA LYS A 172 -4.69 25.43 -2.68
C LYS A 172 -3.17 25.64 -2.68
N ALA A 173 -2.54 25.70 -1.51
CA ALA A 173 -1.09 25.86 -1.41
C ALA A 173 -0.30 24.70 -2.06
N ILE A 174 -0.81 23.46 -2.00
CA ILE A 174 -0.20 22.31 -2.67
C ILE A 174 -0.39 22.40 -4.17
N ASP A 175 -1.59 22.74 -4.63
CA ASP A 175 -1.91 22.84 -6.05
C ASP A 175 -1.10 23.96 -6.71
N ASP A 176 -1.10 25.17 -6.13
CA ASP A 176 -0.31 26.33 -6.58
C ASP A 176 1.19 25.96 -6.66
N TRP A 177 1.74 25.33 -5.61
CA TRP A 177 3.14 24.94 -5.57
C TRP A 177 3.48 23.85 -6.62
N CYS A 178 2.59 22.89 -6.84
CA CYS A 178 2.80 21.87 -7.86
C CYS A 178 2.73 22.45 -9.27
N GLU A 179 1.84 23.41 -9.52
CA GLU A 179 1.77 24.14 -10.79
C GLU A 179 3.07 24.91 -11.06
N GLU A 180 3.57 25.68 -10.07
CA GLU A 180 4.85 26.41 -10.17
C GLU A 180 6.03 25.48 -10.49
N ASN A 181 6.04 24.29 -9.90
CA ASN A 181 7.11 23.30 -10.07
C ASN A 181 6.85 22.29 -11.20
N LYS A 182 5.76 22.45 -11.97
CA LYS A 182 5.35 21.56 -13.06
C LYS A 182 5.22 20.09 -12.63
N LEU A 183 4.74 19.87 -11.41
CA LEU A 183 4.44 18.57 -10.86
C LEU A 183 2.98 18.21 -11.13
N LEU A 184 2.71 16.93 -11.38
CA LEU A 184 1.33 16.46 -11.53
C LEU A 184 0.75 16.12 -10.15
N VAL A 185 -0.41 16.68 -9.83
CA VAL A 185 -1.18 16.36 -8.63
C VAL A 185 -2.36 15.48 -9.00
N LYS A 186 -2.58 14.41 -8.23
CA LYS A 186 -3.80 13.61 -8.31
C LYS A 186 -4.35 13.34 -6.91
N TRP A 187 -5.59 13.74 -6.69
CA TRP A 187 -6.36 13.47 -5.49
C TRP A 187 -7.20 12.21 -5.67
N TYR A 188 -7.33 11.42 -4.60
CA TYR A 188 -8.15 10.22 -4.56
C TYR A 188 -9.04 10.26 -3.33
N ASP A 189 -10.32 9.97 -3.54
CA ASP A 189 -11.28 9.86 -2.45
C ASP A 189 -11.23 8.43 -1.89
N VAL A 190 -11.02 8.34 -0.59
CA VAL A 190 -10.95 7.08 0.14
C VAL A 190 -12.23 6.95 0.94
N ILE A 191 -12.95 5.86 0.77
CA ILE A 191 -14.21 5.64 1.46
C ILE A 191 -14.02 4.48 2.44
N ALA A 192 -14.45 4.66 3.68
CA ALA A 192 -14.47 3.61 4.67
C ALA A 192 -15.41 2.46 4.23
N LYS A 193 -15.28 1.29 4.88
CA LYS A 193 -16.07 0.11 4.52
C LYS A 193 -17.58 0.29 4.73
N ASP A 194 -17.96 1.16 5.65
CA ASP A 194 -19.34 1.53 5.95
C ASP A 194 -19.93 2.52 4.94
N GLY A 195 -19.08 3.25 4.19
CA GLY A 195 -19.51 4.26 3.23
C GLY A 195 -19.83 5.62 3.84
N GLU A 196 -19.79 5.76 5.17
CA GLU A 196 -20.18 6.98 5.87
C GLU A 196 -19.00 7.92 6.15
N LEU A 197 -17.80 7.35 6.29
CA LEU A 197 -16.59 8.10 6.57
C LEU A 197 -15.69 8.17 5.35
N HIS A 198 -15.13 9.36 5.15
CA HIS A 198 -14.26 9.73 4.06
C HIS A 198 -12.84 9.95 4.56
N GLY A 199 -11.89 9.57 3.73
CA GLY A 199 -10.47 9.87 3.79
C GLY A 199 -10.04 10.42 2.44
N ALA A 200 -8.81 10.89 2.36
CA ALA A 200 -8.24 11.34 1.11
C ALA A 200 -6.82 10.81 0.95
N ALA A 201 -6.41 10.62 -0.30
CA ALA A 201 -5.02 10.42 -0.65
C ALA A 201 -4.59 11.42 -1.72
N LEU A 202 -3.38 11.91 -1.57
CA LEU A 202 -2.71 12.85 -2.46
C LEU A 202 -1.50 12.16 -3.07
N ARG A 203 -1.42 12.13 -4.39
CA ARG A 203 -0.22 11.73 -5.13
C ARG A 203 0.38 12.95 -5.82
N ILE A 204 1.63 13.26 -5.51
CA ILE A 204 2.43 14.28 -6.20
C ILE A 204 3.46 13.56 -7.06
N LEU A 205 3.40 13.72 -8.38
CA LEU A 205 4.28 13.05 -9.33
C LEU A 205 5.24 14.06 -9.96
N ALA A 206 6.53 13.78 -9.86
CA ALA A 206 7.56 14.47 -10.63
C ALA A 206 7.85 13.74 -11.95
N THR A 207 7.98 12.42 -11.89
CA THR A 207 8.14 11.55 -13.05
C THR A 207 7.27 10.30 -12.87
N SER A 208 7.17 9.44 -13.90
CA SER A 208 6.40 8.18 -13.80
C SER A 208 6.93 7.24 -12.70
N HIS A 209 8.19 7.41 -12.27
CA HIS A 209 8.83 6.59 -11.24
C HIS A 209 9.19 7.38 -9.97
N SER A 210 9.10 8.72 -10.00
CA SER A 210 9.38 9.59 -8.86
C SER A 210 8.09 10.30 -8.44
N PHE A 211 7.48 9.78 -7.38
CA PHE A 211 6.28 10.36 -6.80
C PHE A 211 6.24 10.15 -5.29
N ARG A 212 5.44 10.97 -4.60
CA ARG A 212 5.12 10.80 -3.19
C ARG A 212 3.62 10.65 -3.01
N VAL A 213 3.24 9.87 -2.01
CA VAL A 213 1.86 9.62 -1.65
C VAL A 213 1.67 10.00 -0.19
N TYR A 214 0.64 10.78 0.06
CA TYR A 214 0.17 11.16 1.38
C TYR A 214 -1.27 10.67 1.51
N SER A 215 -1.67 10.26 2.70
CA SER A 215 -3.07 9.89 2.93
C SER A 215 -3.51 10.12 4.36
N THR A 216 -4.81 10.27 4.54
CA THR A 216 -5.50 10.24 5.82
C THR A 216 -6.37 8.99 5.94
N ALA A 217 -6.58 8.54 7.17
CA ALA A 217 -7.56 7.49 7.45
C ALA A 217 -8.97 8.00 7.16
N ALA A 218 -9.89 7.10 6.81
CA ALA A 218 -11.28 7.43 6.55
C ALA A 218 -12.05 7.70 7.86
N LEU A 219 -11.89 8.92 8.39
CA LEU A 219 -12.42 9.36 9.69
C LEU A 219 -13.29 10.63 9.59
N TYR A 220 -13.39 11.23 8.41
CA TYR A 220 -14.04 12.52 8.19
C TYR A 220 -15.44 12.32 7.63
N LYS A 221 -16.35 13.26 7.89
CA LYS A 221 -17.73 13.17 7.35
C LYS A 221 -17.82 13.65 5.91
N ASP A 222 -16.95 14.58 5.54
CA ASP A 222 -16.96 15.21 4.23
C ASP A 222 -15.62 15.00 3.50
N VAL A 223 -15.71 14.86 2.18
CA VAL A 223 -14.52 14.70 1.31
C VAL A 223 -13.61 15.94 1.37
N THR A 224 -14.21 17.12 1.49
CA THR A 224 -13.48 18.40 1.58
C THR A 224 -12.64 18.46 2.86
N GLU A 225 -13.21 18.08 4.00
CA GLU A 225 -12.51 17.98 5.28
C GLU A 225 -11.39 16.94 5.22
N ALA A 226 -11.64 15.79 4.60
CA ALA A 226 -10.64 14.75 4.40
C ALA A 226 -9.45 15.22 3.55
N LYS A 227 -9.72 15.97 2.46
CA LYS A 227 -8.69 16.56 1.58
C LYS A 227 -7.88 17.63 2.33
N ALA A 228 -8.54 18.51 3.08
CA ALA A 228 -7.86 19.51 3.93
C ALA A 228 -6.93 18.85 4.96
N ALA A 229 -7.41 17.81 5.64
CA ALA A 229 -6.59 17.05 6.57
C ALA A 229 -5.40 16.35 5.89
N CYS A 230 -5.61 15.77 4.70
CA CYS A 230 -4.54 15.16 3.91
C CYS A 230 -3.51 16.19 3.43
N ALA A 231 -3.94 17.39 3.05
CA ALA A 231 -3.05 18.49 2.73
C ALA A 231 -2.18 18.89 3.94
N GLY A 232 -2.79 18.98 5.14
CA GLY A 232 -2.06 19.24 6.38
C GLY A 232 -0.99 18.20 6.67
N VAL A 233 -1.30 16.91 6.50
CA VAL A 233 -0.32 15.81 6.62
C VAL A 233 0.79 15.98 5.60
N ALA A 234 0.46 16.18 4.32
CA ALA A 234 1.41 16.33 3.24
C ALA A 234 2.39 17.49 3.48
N ILE A 235 1.88 18.66 3.90
CA ILE A 235 2.70 19.84 4.23
C ILE A 235 3.63 19.53 5.42
N SER A 236 3.11 18.90 6.48
CA SER A 236 3.91 18.56 7.67
C SER A 236 5.04 17.57 7.36
N GLU A 237 4.82 16.67 6.40
CA GLU A 237 5.83 15.72 5.90
C GLU A 237 6.72 16.31 4.80
N GLY A 238 6.59 17.61 4.51
CA GLY A 238 7.44 18.33 3.59
C GLY A 238 7.13 18.07 2.11
N ALA A 239 5.85 17.95 1.74
CA ALA A 239 5.41 17.90 0.34
C ALA A 239 5.94 19.09 -0.46
N LEU A 240 5.89 20.30 0.09
CA LEU A 240 6.42 21.53 -0.54
C LEU A 240 7.96 21.56 -0.69
N LYS A 241 8.67 20.57 -0.13
CA LYS A 241 10.12 20.41 -0.28
C LYS A 241 10.47 19.33 -1.31
N PHE A 242 9.47 18.70 -1.93
CA PHE A 242 9.68 17.60 -2.87
C PHE A 242 10.15 18.11 -4.23
N THR A 243 11.44 18.40 -4.34
CA THR A 243 12.05 18.74 -5.63
C THR A 243 12.32 17.44 -6.40
N GLY A 244 11.48 17.15 -7.39
CA GLY A 244 11.78 16.11 -8.36
C GLY A 244 12.69 16.66 -9.46
N GLU A 245 13.55 15.83 -10.04
CA GLU A 245 14.19 16.16 -11.33
C GLU A 245 13.07 16.32 -12.36
N THR A 246 12.82 17.57 -12.78
CA THR A 246 11.68 17.97 -13.62
C THR A 246 11.92 17.61 -15.08
N SER A 247 12.04 16.32 -15.40
CA SER A 247 11.67 15.88 -16.74
C SER A 247 10.15 15.84 -16.82
N PHE A 248 9.56 16.53 -17.79
CA PHE A 248 8.11 16.53 -18.00
C PHE A 248 7.58 15.09 -17.90
N PRO A 249 6.69 14.77 -16.95
CA PRO A 249 6.18 13.43 -16.81
C PRO A 249 5.41 13.09 -18.07
N ALA A 250 5.84 12.05 -18.79
CA ALA A 250 4.99 11.45 -19.80
C ALA A 250 3.66 11.07 -19.10
N PRO A 251 2.50 11.44 -19.66
CA PRO A 251 1.23 11.08 -19.06
C PRO A 251 1.22 9.57 -18.86
N PRO A 252 0.81 9.08 -17.68
CA PRO A 252 0.82 7.65 -17.41
C PRO A 252 -0.03 6.96 -18.48
N PRO A 253 0.43 5.83 -19.04
CA PRO A 253 -0.28 5.16 -20.11
C PRO A 253 -1.71 4.87 -19.64
N VAL A 254 -2.68 5.42 -20.36
CA VAL A 254 -4.10 5.27 -20.04
C VAL A 254 -4.52 3.89 -20.55
N GLY A 255 -4.95 3.01 -19.65
CA GLY A 255 -5.44 1.70 -20.06
C GLY A 255 -5.34 0.63 -18.99
N ARG A 256 -6.04 -0.47 -19.27
CA ARG A 256 -5.99 -1.71 -18.49
C ARG A 256 -4.55 -2.21 -18.43
N MET A 257 -4.18 -2.76 -17.27
CA MET A 257 -2.84 -3.26 -17.02
C MET A 257 -2.91 -4.62 -16.35
N SER A 258 -2.14 -5.59 -16.84
CA SER A 258 -1.97 -6.87 -16.16
C SER A 258 -1.03 -6.73 -14.97
N LEU A 259 -1.15 -7.64 -13.98
CA LEU A 259 -0.25 -7.64 -12.82
C LEU A 259 1.22 -7.86 -13.22
N GLN A 260 1.48 -8.65 -14.27
CA GLN A 260 2.81 -8.91 -14.78
C GLN A 260 3.40 -7.65 -15.45
N GLU A 261 2.63 -6.99 -16.33
CA GLU A 261 3.04 -5.70 -16.93
C GLU A 261 3.40 -4.66 -15.85
N PHE A 262 2.59 -4.56 -14.80
CA PHE A 262 2.88 -3.66 -13.69
C PHE A 262 4.20 -3.99 -13.00
N TYR A 263 4.45 -5.28 -12.73
CA TYR A 263 5.68 -5.75 -12.09
C TYR A 263 6.92 -5.48 -12.96
N ASP A 264 6.80 -5.61 -14.27
CA ASP A 264 7.89 -5.35 -15.21
C ASP A 264 8.22 -3.84 -15.32
N LEU A 265 7.25 -2.96 -15.04
CA LEU A 265 7.42 -1.50 -15.01
C LEU A 265 8.01 -0.95 -13.70
N LEU A 266 8.20 -1.79 -12.67
CA LEU A 266 8.77 -1.33 -11.40
C LEU A 266 10.23 -0.88 -11.57
N PRO A 267 10.67 0.19 -10.87
CA PRO A 267 12.06 0.63 -10.90
C PRO A 267 13.02 -0.49 -10.54
N ARG A 268 14.06 -0.70 -11.37
CA ARG A 268 15.13 -1.68 -11.14
C ARG A 268 16.41 -0.96 -10.72
N PRO A 269 17.24 -1.55 -9.83
CA PRO A 269 17.08 -2.86 -9.19
C PRO A 269 16.01 -2.85 -8.10
N LEU A 270 15.36 -4.00 -7.88
CA LEU A 270 14.41 -4.15 -6.78
C LEU A 270 15.17 -4.29 -5.46
N PRO A 271 14.78 -3.57 -4.39
CA PRO A 271 15.52 -3.55 -3.12
C PRO A 271 15.42 -4.86 -2.34
N GLU A 272 14.32 -5.60 -2.49
CA GLU A 272 14.12 -6.86 -1.78
C GLU A 272 14.45 -8.08 -2.67
N PRO A 273 15.35 -8.99 -2.26
CA PRO A 273 15.70 -10.17 -3.04
C PRO A 273 14.52 -11.10 -3.34
N SER A 274 13.51 -11.12 -2.46
CA SER A 274 12.26 -11.88 -2.66
C SER A 274 11.46 -11.38 -3.86
N LEU A 275 11.65 -10.12 -4.26
CA LEU A 275 11.04 -9.56 -5.46
C LEU A 275 11.76 -9.98 -6.75
N ALA A 276 13.03 -10.40 -6.71
CA ALA A 276 13.82 -10.70 -7.91
C ALA A 276 13.45 -12.06 -8.53
N LYS A 277 12.16 -12.26 -8.80
CA LYS A 277 11.60 -13.44 -9.46
C LYS A 277 11.23 -13.12 -10.91
N GLN A 278 11.23 -14.14 -11.76
CA GLN A 278 10.80 -13.97 -13.16
C GLN A 278 9.28 -13.76 -13.26
N ASN A 279 8.51 -14.48 -12.45
CA ASN A 279 7.05 -14.42 -12.47
C ASN A 279 6.48 -13.70 -11.24
N VAL A 280 5.51 -12.81 -11.47
CA VAL A 280 4.85 -12.06 -10.39
C VAL A 280 4.06 -12.96 -9.42
N SER A 281 3.56 -14.10 -9.90
CA SER A 281 2.81 -15.08 -9.10
C SER A 281 3.63 -15.73 -7.98
N GLU A 282 4.95 -15.79 -8.14
CA GLU A 282 5.86 -16.40 -7.15
C GLU A 282 6.21 -15.46 -5.99
N VAL A 283 6.07 -14.15 -6.17
CA VAL A 283 6.56 -13.13 -5.23
C VAL A 283 5.73 -13.10 -3.94
N GLN A 284 4.44 -13.49 -4.00
CA GLN A 284 3.50 -13.46 -2.87
C GLN A 284 3.54 -12.15 -2.06
N ALA A 285 3.59 -11.00 -2.73
CA ALA A 285 3.89 -9.68 -2.14
C ALA A 285 3.02 -9.33 -0.91
N VAL A 286 1.72 -9.58 -0.98
CA VAL A 286 0.79 -9.31 0.14
C VAL A 286 1.12 -10.18 1.35
N GLY A 287 1.41 -11.47 1.13
CA GLY A 287 1.79 -12.40 2.18
C GLY A 287 3.11 -12.01 2.84
N TRP A 288 4.12 -11.65 2.03
CA TRP A 288 5.40 -11.15 2.51
C TRP A 288 5.25 -9.88 3.35
N LEU A 289 4.45 -8.91 2.91
CA LEU A 289 4.27 -7.66 3.63
C LEU A 289 3.58 -7.89 4.97
N ASN A 290 2.52 -8.71 4.99
CA ASN A 290 1.81 -9.07 6.22
C ASN A 290 2.73 -9.81 7.20
N GLN A 291 3.54 -10.76 6.72
CA GLN A 291 4.51 -11.47 7.55
C GLN A 291 5.58 -10.52 8.11
N THR A 292 6.05 -9.57 7.31
CA THR A 292 7.06 -8.60 7.73
C THR A 292 6.49 -7.65 8.80
N VAL A 293 5.28 -7.12 8.60
CA VAL A 293 4.56 -6.30 9.60
C VAL A 293 4.33 -7.09 10.90
N GLN A 294 3.99 -8.38 10.80
CA GLN A 294 3.84 -9.25 11.98
C GLN A 294 5.18 -9.60 12.65
N SER A 295 6.30 -9.60 11.91
CA SER A 295 7.63 -9.81 12.49
C SER A 295 8.08 -8.62 13.34
N THR A 296 7.56 -7.42 13.02
CA THR A 296 7.74 -6.16 13.76
C THR A 296 6.82 -5.99 14.98
N ARG A 297 6.29 -7.07 15.57
CA ARG A 297 5.47 -7.02 16.81
C ARG A 297 6.10 -6.12 17.88
N GLY A 298 5.27 -5.33 18.56
CA GLY A 298 5.68 -4.32 19.54
C GLY A 298 5.74 -2.89 18.96
N SER A 299 5.71 -2.73 17.63
CA SER A 299 5.70 -1.43 16.94
C SER A 299 4.31 -0.78 16.82
N GLN A 300 3.24 -1.54 17.07
CA GLN A 300 1.85 -1.13 16.81
C GLN A 300 1.53 -0.82 15.35
N LEU A 301 2.31 -1.39 14.42
CA LEU A 301 2.08 -1.21 12.98
C LEU A 301 0.74 -1.81 12.54
N GLN A 302 -0.01 -1.06 11.75
CA GLN A 302 -1.23 -1.51 11.10
C GLN A 302 -1.13 -1.25 9.60
N ALA A 303 -1.21 -2.32 8.80
CA ALA A 303 -1.29 -2.22 7.35
C ALA A 303 -2.76 -2.32 6.91
N GLU A 304 -3.24 -1.30 6.22
CA GLU A 304 -4.60 -1.22 5.69
C GLU A 304 -4.58 -1.09 4.17
N TYR A 305 -5.43 -1.89 3.52
CA TYR A 305 -5.59 -1.89 2.06
C TYR A 305 -6.96 -1.34 1.73
N LEU A 306 -6.98 -0.15 1.15
CA LEU A 306 -8.17 0.63 0.86
C LEU A 306 -8.43 0.58 -0.65
N PRO A 307 -9.41 -0.22 -1.13
CA PRO A 307 -9.76 -0.23 -2.53
C PRO A 307 -10.42 1.08 -2.93
N PHE A 308 -10.14 1.53 -4.13
CA PHE A 308 -10.94 2.57 -4.78
C PHE A 308 -11.19 2.16 -6.23
N THR A 309 -12.24 2.73 -6.81
CA THR A 309 -12.59 2.49 -8.21
C THR A 309 -12.66 3.81 -8.93
N GLU A 310 -12.03 3.89 -10.09
CA GLU A 310 -12.17 5.04 -10.97
C GLU A 310 -13.13 4.62 -12.07
N ASN A 311 -14.29 5.28 -12.14
CA ASN A 311 -15.22 5.15 -13.25
C ASN A 311 -14.60 5.87 -14.46
N SER A 312 -13.61 5.22 -15.07
CA SER A 312 -12.98 5.67 -16.29
C SER A 312 -14.06 5.68 -17.37
N ARG A 313 -14.52 6.88 -17.74
CA ARG A 313 -15.61 7.08 -18.69
C ARG A 313 -15.26 6.38 -20.01
N GLY A 314 -16.05 5.36 -20.37
CA GLY A 314 -15.81 4.53 -21.56
C GLY A 314 -15.45 3.06 -21.30
N PHE A 315 -15.36 2.62 -20.04
CA PHE A 315 -15.31 1.20 -19.72
C PHE A 315 -16.55 0.76 -18.96
N ALA A 316 -17.26 -0.24 -19.50
CA ALA A 316 -18.44 -0.84 -18.86
C ALA A 316 -18.13 -1.51 -17.50
N ILE A 317 -16.86 -1.83 -17.23
CA ILE A 317 -16.40 -2.46 -16.00
C ILE A 317 -15.49 -1.48 -15.26
N PRO A 318 -15.80 -1.11 -14.01
CA PRO A 318 -14.97 -0.21 -13.22
C PRO A 318 -13.60 -0.85 -12.99
N LEU A 319 -12.54 -0.08 -13.22
CA LEU A 319 -11.19 -0.51 -12.91
C LEU A 319 -10.93 -0.31 -11.41
N SER A 320 -10.14 -1.23 -10.84
CA SER A 320 -9.81 -1.25 -9.43
C SER A 320 -8.41 -0.68 -9.21
N GLY A 321 -8.30 0.25 -8.26
CA GLY A 321 -7.07 0.76 -7.68
C GLY A 321 -6.99 0.42 -6.20
N TYR A 322 -5.81 0.57 -5.61
CA TYR A 322 -5.61 0.34 -4.17
C TYR A 322 -4.66 1.35 -3.58
N LEU A 323 -5.01 1.82 -2.38
CA LEU A 323 -4.15 2.54 -1.46
C LEU A 323 -3.73 1.56 -0.34
N LEU A 324 -2.43 1.47 -0.09
CA LEU A 324 -1.86 0.79 1.06
C LEU A 324 -1.37 1.84 2.04
N GLN A 325 -1.89 1.79 3.25
CA GLN A 325 -1.46 2.64 4.36
C GLN A 325 -0.82 1.77 5.44
N ILE A 326 0.38 2.11 5.87
CA ILE A 326 1.03 1.48 7.02
C ILE A 326 1.19 2.53 8.11
N ASP A 327 0.31 2.46 9.11
CA ASP A 327 0.26 3.39 10.24
C ASP A 327 1.09 2.86 11.41
N ARG A 328 1.90 3.74 12.00
CA ARG A 328 2.60 3.54 13.26
C ARG A 328 2.13 4.67 14.20
N PRO A 329 1.45 4.37 15.32
CA PRO A 329 0.94 5.41 16.20
C PRO A 329 2.02 6.04 17.09
N ASN A 330 3.12 5.33 17.37
CA ASN A 330 4.18 5.80 18.26
C ASN A 330 5.61 5.43 17.78
N PRO A 331 6.41 6.39 17.28
CA PRO A 331 6.01 7.75 16.88
C PRO A 331 4.94 7.72 15.79
N LYS A 332 4.13 8.79 15.68
CA LYS A 332 3.10 8.95 14.66
C LYS A 332 3.77 9.07 13.29
N GLU A 333 3.84 7.95 12.58
CA GLU A 333 4.43 7.83 11.24
C GLU A 333 3.45 7.06 10.36
N CYS A 334 3.20 7.56 9.15
CA CYS A 334 2.36 6.89 8.17
C CYS A 334 3.14 6.70 6.88
N LYS A 335 3.07 5.50 6.28
CA LYS A 335 3.61 5.25 4.94
C LYS A 335 2.49 4.85 4.01
N SER A 336 2.31 5.65 2.96
CA SER A 336 1.25 5.46 1.99
C SER A 336 1.82 5.11 0.63
N TYR A 337 1.17 4.16 -0.04
CA TYR A 337 1.53 3.70 -1.38
C TYR A 337 0.25 3.55 -2.17
N ILE A 338 0.24 3.97 -3.43
CA ILE A 338 -0.98 3.93 -4.25
C ILE A 338 -0.68 3.39 -5.64
N VAL A 339 -1.63 2.64 -6.18
CA VAL A 339 -1.66 2.23 -7.59
C VAL A 339 -2.97 2.69 -8.20
N ASP A 340 -2.88 3.29 -9.40
CA ASP A 340 -4.04 3.76 -10.13
C ASP A 340 -5.04 2.64 -10.43
N ALA A 341 -6.30 3.04 -10.64
CA ALA A 341 -7.37 2.14 -11.00
C ALA A 341 -7.21 1.62 -12.43
N ARG A 342 -6.35 0.62 -12.61
CA ARG A 342 -5.99 0.05 -13.92
C ARG A 342 -6.22 -1.46 -14.03
N PHE A 343 -6.60 -2.10 -12.94
CA PHE A 343 -6.74 -3.56 -12.88
C PHE A 343 -8.20 -3.98 -12.93
N HIS A 344 -8.52 -5.05 -13.66
CA HIS A 344 -9.88 -5.62 -13.64
C HIS A 344 -10.21 -6.29 -12.32
N LYS A 345 -9.21 -6.93 -11.68
CA LYS A 345 -9.39 -7.67 -10.44
C LYS A 345 -8.87 -6.86 -9.26
N ARG A 346 -9.68 -6.74 -8.21
CA ARG A 346 -9.28 -6.12 -6.94
C ARG A 346 -8.07 -6.81 -6.31
N SER A 347 -7.97 -8.14 -6.41
CA SER A 347 -6.82 -8.91 -5.92
C SER A 347 -5.50 -8.49 -6.58
N ASP A 348 -5.55 -8.17 -7.86
CA ASP A 348 -4.38 -7.83 -8.66
C ASP A 348 -3.92 -6.42 -8.31
N ALA A 349 -4.84 -5.46 -8.22
CA ALA A 349 -4.55 -4.11 -7.71
C ALA A 349 -3.98 -4.14 -6.27
N LYS A 350 -4.55 -4.98 -5.39
CA LYS A 350 -4.04 -5.17 -4.03
C LYS A 350 -2.61 -5.72 -4.02
N THR A 351 -2.30 -6.63 -4.93
CA THR A 351 -0.94 -7.20 -5.06
C THR A 351 0.02 -6.17 -5.67
N ALA A 352 -0.43 -5.41 -6.66
CA ALA A 352 0.33 -4.33 -7.29
C ALA A 352 0.74 -3.25 -6.28
N VAL A 353 -0.16 -2.81 -5.39
CA VAL A 353 0.22 -1.81 -4.38
C VAL A 353 1.24 -2.35 -3.37
N ALA A 354 1.18 -3.64 -3.02
CA ALA A 354 2.18 -4.27 -2.18
C ALA A 354 3.54 -4.35 -2.90
N LEU A 355 3.56 -4.72 -4.18
CA LEU A 355 4.77 -4.71 -5.01
C LEU A 355 5.38 -3.31 -5.12
N MET A 356 4.53 -2.29 -5.32
CA MET A 356 4.96 -0.89 -5.33
C MET A 356 5.64 -0.51 -4.01
N ALA A 357 5.00 -0.81 -2.88
CA ALA A 357 5.59 -0.54 -1.56
C ALA A 357 6.94 -1.24 -1.36
N MET A 358 7.03 -2.51 -1.78
CA MET A 358 8.29 -3.26 -1.74
C MET A 358 9.36 -2.62 -2.63
N SER A 359 9.02 -2.20 -3.86
CA SER A 359 9.95 -1.53 -4.77
C SER A 359 10.47 -0.19 -4.23
N GLN A 360 9.67 0.49 -3.40
CA GLN A 360 10.03 1.74 -2.72
C GLN A 360 10.76 1.52 -1.37
N GLY A 361 11.16 0.29 -1.07
CA GLY A 361 11.99 0.00 0.10
C GLY A 361 11.22 -0.09 1.43
N VAL A 362 9.91 -0.38 1.42
CA VAL A 362 9.12 -0.55 2.66
C VAL A 362 9.74 -1.57 3.62
N GLY A 363 10.42 -2.59 3.07
CA GLY A 363 11.10 -3.62 3.86
C GLY A 363 12.25 -3.10 4.71
N GLU A 364 13.06 -2.17 4.19
CA GLU A 364 14.14 -1.54 4.95
C GLU A 364 13.59 -0.70 6.11
N TRP A 365 12.53 0.07 5.84
CA TRP A 365 11.82 0.82 6.87
C TRP A 365 11.26 -0.10 7.96
N LEU A 366 10.56 -1.18 7.60
CA LEU A 366 10.05 -2.16 8.57
C LEU A 366 11.18 -2.81 9.37
N LYS A 367 12.31 -3.17 8.74
CA LYS A 367 13.49 -3.72 9.43
C LYS A 367 14.08 -2.71 10.43
N LYS A 368 14.09 -1.41 10.10
CA LYS A 368 14.50 -0.34 11.03
C LYS A 368 13.55 -0.26 12.23
N VAL A 369 12.24 -0.24 11.98
CA VAL A 369 11.22 -0.27 13.04
C VAL A 369 11.39 -1.50 13.94
N ALA A 370 11.70 -2.67 13.37
CA ALA A 370 11.92 -3.91 14.14
C ALA A 370 13.08 -3.77 15.12
N LYS A 371 14.17 -3.12 14.69
CA LYS A 371 15.35 -2.86 15.53
C LYS A 371 15.00 -1.92 16.68
N ASP A 372 14.24 -0.86 16.41
CA ASP A 372 13.84 0.15 17.41
C ASP A 372 12.92 -0.42 18.52
N VAL A 373 12.15 -1.46 18.20
CA VAL A 373 11.23 -2.14 19.14
C VAL A 373 11.96 -3.12 20.06
N ASN A 374 13.14 -3.62 19.66
CA ASN A 374 13.88 -4.61 20.44
C ASN A 374 14.65 -3.98 21.61
N LYS A 375 13.92 -3.43 22.59
CA LYS A 375 14.45 -2.69 23.75
C LYS A 375 14.93 -3.58 24.90
N ILE A 376 14.56 -4.86 24.91
CA ILE A 376 14.93 -5.78 26.00
C ILE A 376 16.30 -6.37 25.76
N THR A 377 17.26 -6.01 26.60
CA THR A 377 18.59 -6.60 26.60
C THR A 377 18.64 -7.89 27.42
N GLN A 378 19.68 -8.70 27.20
CA GLN A 378 19.91 -9.91 28.02
C GLN A 378 20.16 -9.55 29.49
N GLU A 379 20.75 -8.38 29.75
CA GLU A 379 21.00 -7.90 31.12
C GLU A 379 19.70 -7.58 31.86
N MET A 380 18.73 -6.95 31.19
CA MET A 380 17.41 -6.71 31.77
C MET A 380 16.71 -8.03 32.17
N LYS A 381 16.86 -9.09 31.39
CA LYS A 381 16.33 -10.41 31.72
C LYS A 381 16.97 -10.96 33.00
N ARG A 382 18.30 -10.85 33.14
CA ARG A 382 19.02 -11.22 34.37
C ARG A 382 18.56 -10.41 35.59
N ILE A 383 18.32 -9.11 35.41
CA ILE A 383 17.77 -8.25 36.47
C ILE A 383 16.42 -8.81 36.92
N LYS A 384 15.48 -9.05 36.00
CA LYS A 384 14.17 -9.65 36.33
C LYS A 384 14.32 -10.97 37.08
N ASP A 385 15.15 -11.89 36.58
CA ASP A 385 15.31 -13.23 37.15
C ASP A 385 15.89 -13.17 38.58
N SER A 386 16.73 -12.18 38.88
CA SER A 386 17.27 -11.95 40.23
C SER A 386 16.34 -11.11 41.13
N PHE A 387 15.56 -10.20 40.55
CA PHE A 387 14.72 -9.22 41.25
C PHE A 387 13.41 -9.85 41.71
N LEU A 388 12.73 -10.59 40.84
CA LEU A 388 11.39 -11.10 41.09
C LEU A 388 11.30 -12.05 42.30
N PRO A 389 12.24 -13.02 42.50
CA PRO A 389 12.25 -13.86 43.68
C PRO A 389 12.45 -13.06 44.98
N LYS A 390 13.31 -12.02 44.94
CA LYS A 390 13.53 -11.13 46.09
C LYS A 390 12.28 -10.33 46.41
N LEU A 391 11.64 -9.74 45.39
CA LEU A 391 10.39 -9.01 45.54
C LEU A 391 9.30 -9.89 46.16
N ASN A 392 9.08 -11.10 45.63
CA ASN A 392 8.09 -12.05 46.17
C ASN A 392 8.35 -12.38 47.64
N LYS A 393 9.61 -12.60 48.02
CA LYS A 393 9.99 -12.89 49.42
C LYS A 393 9.66 -11.72 50.35
N GLU A 394 9.98 -10.49 49.93
CA GLU A 394 9.70 -9.30 50.75
C GLU A 394 8.20 -9.05 50.86
N CYS A 395 7.42 -9.14 49.77
CA CYS A 395 5.96 -8.98 49.83
C CYS A 395 5.31 -10.05 50.73
N GLN A 396 5.75 -11.30 50.63
CA GLN A 396 5.27 -12.38 51.50
C GLN A 396 5.56 -12.11 52.99
N THR A 397 6.67 -11.43 53.29
CA THR A 397 7.10 -11.11 54.66
C THR A 397 6.41 -9.86 55.21
N SER A 398 6.06 -8.89 54.36
CA SER A 398 5.45 -7.63 54.77
C SER A 398 3.95 -7.74 55.01
N ASN A 399 3.19 -8.22 54.01
CA ASN A 399 1.72 -8.27 54.05
C ASN A 399 1.16 -9.66 53.70
N GLY A 400 1.99 -10.57 53.16
CA GLY A 400 1.56 -11.89 52.72
C GLY A 400 0.86 -11.88 51.35
N GLU A 401 0.86 -10.75 50.65
CA GLU A 401 0.32 -10.61 49.30
C GLU A 401 1.43 -10.80 48.26
N GLN A 402 1.09 -11.30 47.08
CA GLN A 402 2.03 -11.39 45.96
C GLN A 402 1.94 -10.16 45.06
N PRO A 403 3.04 -9.73 44.43
CA PRO A 403 2.99 -8.66 43.44
C PRO A 403 2.08 -9.04 42.27
N THR A 404 1.23 -8.13 41.83
CA THR A 404 0.29 -8.35 40.72
C THR A 404 0.81 -7.69 39.44
N PHE A 405 0.66 -8.40 38.33
CA PHE A 405 1.06 -7.91 37.00
C PHE A 405 -0.17 -7.83 36.10
N GLU A 406 -0.56 -6.61 35.73
CA GLU A 406 -1.58 -6.37 34.73
C GLU A 406 -0.91 -6.08 33.40
N CYS A 407 -1.10 -6.94 32.40
CA CYS A 407 -0.51 -6.77 31.07
C CYS A 407 -1.62 -6.48 30.06
N LYS A 408 -1.49 -5.39 29.30
CA LYS A 408 -2.47 -5.03 28.26
C LYS A 408 -1.82 -5.17 26.89
N ASN A 409 -2.54 -5.79 25.95
CA ASN A 409 -2.14 -5.88 24.55
C ASN A 409 -2.95 -4.85 23.75
N GLN A 410 -2.25 -3.99 23.01
CA GLN A 410 -2.85 -3.03 22.09
C GLN A 410 -2.07 -3.06 20.78
N ARG A 411 -2.75 -3.48 19.69
CA ARG A 411 -2.19 -3.58 18.33
C ARG A 411 -0.84 -4.33 18.31
N ASP A 412 -0.80 -5.56 18.81
CA ASP A 412 0.42 -6.39 18.84
C ASP A 412 1.60 -5.83 19.65
N ALA A 413 1.36 -4.83 20.50
CA ALA A 413 2.31 -4.36 21.50
C ALA A 413 1.76 -4.56 22.91
N TRP A 414 2.66 -4.85 23.84
CA TRP A 414 2.33 -5.11 25.24
C TRP A 414 2.78 -3.96 26.12
N SER A 415 1.93 -3.57 27.06
CA SER A 415 2.29 -2.82 28.27
C SER A 415 2.16 -3.72 29.49
N CYS A 416 2.81 -3.32 30.59
CA CYS A 416 2.69 -4.02 31.85
C CYS A 416 2.74 -3.02 33.01
N THR A 417 1.80 -3.20 33.94
CA THR A 417 1.76 -2.54 35.23
C THR A 417 2.05 -3.56 36.32
N LEU A 418 3.04 -3.27 37.16
CA LEU A 418 3.34 -4.01 38.37
C LEU A 418 2.77 -3.23 39.55
N THR A 419 1.84 -3.84 40.28
CA THR A 419 1.25 -3.26 41.48
C THR A 419 1.71 -4.02 42.71
N VAL A 420 2.20 -3.30 43.70
CA VAL A 420 2.67 -3.86 44.97
C VAL A 420 2.04 -3.09 46.12
N ASN A 421 1.43 -3.82 47.05
CA ASN A 421 0.95 -3.26 48.30
C ASN A 421 2.13 -3.08 49.26
N LEU A 422 2.31 -1.86 49.74
CA LEU A 422 3.40 -1.47 50.61
C LEU A 422 2.97 -1.29 52.06
N SER A 423 1.67 -1.47 52.37
CA SER A 423 1.15 -1.41 53.73
C SER A 423 1.64 -2.60 54.56
N PRO A 424 2.12 -2.39 55.79
CA PRO A 424 2.46 -3.46 56.71
C PRO A 424 1.20 -4.10 57.34
N THR A 425 0.10 -3.34 57.41
CA THR A 425 -1.14 -3.79 58.04
C THR A 425 -2.00 -4.49 57.02
N LYS A 426 -2.33 -5.76 57.28
CA LYS A 426 -3.29 -6.52 56.48
C LYS A 426 -4.62 -5.75 56.39
N GLY A 427 -5.09 -5.49 55.17
CA GLY A 427 -6.34 -4.78 54.90
C GLY A 427 -6.21 -3.29 54.59
N GLN A 428 -5.10 -2.64 54.96
CA GLN A 428 -4.81 -1.28 54.51
C GLN A 428 -4.12 -1.33 53.14
N ARG A 429 -4.64 -0.57 52.17
CA ARG A 429 -4.12 -0.56 50.78
C ARG A 429 -3.22 0.65 50.58
N ASP A 430 -1.92 0.43 50.58
CA ASP A 430 -0.93 1.42 50.10
C ASP A 430 -0.31 0.86 48.82
N LEU A 431 -1.05 0.98 47.71
CA LEU A 431 -0.66 0.40 46.44
C LEU A 431 0.32 1.32 45.71
N ARG A 432 1.46 0.77 45.31
CA ARG A 432 2.39 1.44 44.40
C ARG A 432 2.42 0.72 43.07
N GLU A 433 2.30 1.51 42.01
CA GLU A 433 2.22 1.03 40.65
C GLU A 433 3.45 1.45 39.86
N PHE A 434 3.99 0.51 39.08
CA PHE A 434 5.06 0.75 38.13
C PHE A 434 4.55 0.34 36.77
N SER A 435 4.45 1.28 35.85
CA SER A 435 3.91 1.01 34.50
C SER A 435 4.96 1.28 33.44
N VAL A 436 4.97 0.45 32.40
CA VAL A 436 5.76 0.65 31.17
C VAL A 436 4.83 0.81 29.97
N PRO A 437 5.18 1.67 28.99
CA PRO A 437 4.30 1.96 27.86
C PRO A 437 4.11 0.75 26.92
N THR A 438 3.09 0.82 26.07
CA THR A 438 2.71 -0.24 25.13
C THR A 438 3.64 -0.30 23.92
N GLN A 439 4.84 -0.84 24.09
CA GLN A 439 5.90 -0.86 23.07
C GLN A 439 6.69 -2.17 23.02
N TYR A 440 6.27 -3.20 23.76
CA TYR A 440 7.00 -4.47 23.86
C TYR A 440 6.40 -5.54 22.97
N ARG A 441 7.27 -6.36 22.38
CA ARG A 441 6.90 -7.42 21.43
C ARG A 441 5.97 -8.49 22.01
N ASN A 442 6.14 -8.81 23.29
CA ASN A 442 5.37 -9.84 23.97
C ASN A 442 5.20 -9.51 25.46
N GLN A 443 4.32 -10.26 26.13
CA GLN A 443 4.01 -10.09 27.55
C GLN A 443 5.25 -10.28 28.45
N SER A 444 6.14 -11.24 28.12
CA SER A 444 7.33 -11.52 28.93
C SER A 444 8.29 -10.34 28.93
N ASP A 445 8.49 -9.72 27.77
CA ASP A 445 9.34 -8.54 27.58
C ASP A 445 8.78 -7.32 28.33
N ALA A 446 7.46 -7.11 28.30
CA ALA A 446 6.82 -6.06 29.09
C ALA A 446 7.01 -6.29 30.61
N LYS A 447 6.92 -7.54 31.07
CA LYS A 447 7.22 -7.91 32.47
C LYS A 447 8.68 -7.69 32.85
N VAL A 448 9.62 -8.00 31.95
CA VAL A 448 11.05 -7.72 32.15
C VAL A 448 11.26 -6.22 32.33
N ALA A 449 10.69 -5.40 31.45
CA ALA A 449 10.83 -3.97 31.52
C ALA A 449 10.25 -3.36 32.80
N VAL A 450 9.06 -3.80 33.23
CA VAL A 450 8.46 -3.28 34.45
C VAL A 450 9.24 -3.69 35.71
N CYS A 451 9.80 -4.91 35.73
CA CYS A 451 10.68 -5.34 36.82
C CYS A 451 11.97 -4.50 36.85
N CYS A 452 12.57 -4.21 35.70
CA CYS A 452 13.76 -3.35 35.64
C CYS A 452 13.44 -1.93 36.13
N LYS A 453 12.29 -1.36 35.74
CA LYS A 453 11.85 -0.05 36.23
C LYS A 453 11.68 -0.06 37.76
N ALA A 454 10.98 -1.04 38.30
CA ALA A 454 10.77 -1.19 39.73
C ALA A 454 12.08 -1.43 40.51
N ALA A 455 13.02 -2.19 39.93
CA ALA A 455 14.35 -2.41 40.51
C ALA A 455 15.16 -1.10 40.56
N ASN A 456 15.14 -0.32 39.48
CA ASN A 456 15.84 0.98 39.41
C ASN A 456 15.26 2.00 40.39
N GLU A 457 13.96 1.94 40.65
CA GLU A 457 13.28 2.73 41.68
C GLU A 457 13.45 2.19 43.10
N ASN A 458 14.30 1.17 43.30
CA ASN A 458 14.62 0.56 44.60
C ASN A 458 13.37 0.05 45.36
N LEU A 459 12.43 -0.60 44.67
CA LEU A 459 11.20 -1.13 45.27
C LEU A 459 11.45 -2.10 46.42
N ILE A 460 12.48 -2.93 46.34
CA ILE A 460 12.83 -3.89 47.40
C ILE A 460 13.25 -3.14 48.68
N GLU A 461 14.07 -2.11 48.55
CA GLU A 461 14.49 -1.27 49.65
C GLU A 461 13.30 -0.52 50.26
N LEU A 462 12.39 -0.01 49.43
CA LEU A 462 11.16 0.62 49.91
C LEU A 462 10.32 -0.35 50.77
N LEU A 463 10.18 -1.61 50.36
CA LEU A 463 9.48 -2.62 51.16
C LEU A 463 10.19 -2.93 52.49
N ARG A 464 11.53 -2.95 52.50
CA ARG A 464 12.33 -3.24 53.70
C ARG A 464 12.34 -2.09 54.71
N PHE A 465 12.53 -0.86 54.24
CA PHE A 465 12.81 0.32 55.08
C PHE A 465 11.58 1.15 55.44
N ARG A 466 10.39 0.79 54.96
CA ARG A 466 9.10 1.30 55.49
C ARG A 466 8.84 0.91 56.96
N ARG A 467 9.84 0.34 57.64
CA ARG A 467 9.91 0.05 59.09
C ARG A 467 10.73 1.07 59.91
N GLU A 468 11.08 2.26 59.36
CA GLU A 468 11.90 3.38 59.92
C GLU A 468 13.44 3.33 59.70
N PRO A 469 14.19 4.46 59.73
CA PRO A 469 13.84 5.88 59.49
C PRO A 469 14.30 6.38 58.09
N SER A 470 13.98 7.64 57.80
CA SER A 470 13.93 8.35 56.51
C SER A 470 14.93 7.92 55.40
N LEU A 471 14.37 7.72 54.18
CA LEU A 471 15.05 7.43 52.90
C LEU A 471 16.39 8.18 52.67
N PRO A 472 16.57 9.46 53.08
CA PRO A 472 17.84 10.17 52.93
C PRO A 472 19.01 9.51 53.67
N GLN A 473 18.82 9.01 54.90
CA GLN A 473 19.90 8.40 55.68
C GLN A 473 20.38 7.08 55.07
N TYR A 474 19.48 6.32 54.44
CA TYR A 474 19.85 5.10 53.73
C TYR A 474 20.60 5.38 52.43
N LEU A 475 20.17 6.37 51.64
CA LEU A 475 20.88 6.76 50.43
C LEU A 475 22.30 7.24 50.75
N GLU A 476 22.49 7.95 51.86
CA GLU A 476 23.81 8.30 52.39
C GLU A 476 24.61 7.06 52.81
N ALA A 477 24.01 6.10 53.52
CA ALA A 477 24.69 4.86 53.90
C ALA A 477 25.10 4.00 52.69
N LYS A 478 24.27 3.94 51.64
CA LYS A 478 24.58 3.23 50.39
C LYS A 478 25.70 3.91 49.62
N LYS A 479 25.71 5.26 49.57
CA LYS A 479 26.83 6.04 49.01
C LYS A 479 28.13 5.77 49.77
N ARG A 480 28.09 5.71 51.10
CA ARG A 480 29.27 5.39 51.93
C ARG A 480 29.81 3.98 51.62
N LYS A 481 28.95 2.96 51.56
CA LYS A 481 29.37 1.61 51.18
C LYS A 481 29.96 1.51 49.78
N GLN A 482 29.40 2.23 48.80
CA GLN A 482 29.96 2.25 47.44
C GLN A 482 31.32 2.95 47.40
N GLN A 483 31.53 4.02 48.18
CA GLN A 483 32.85 4.64 48.33
C GLN A 483 33.85 3.70 49.02
N ASP A 484 33.44 2.98 50.06
CA ASP A 484 34.31 2.04 50.77
C ASP A 484 34.71 0.85 49.88
N ASP A 485 33.80 0.34 49.04
CA ASP A 485 34.08 -0.74 48.09
C ASP A 485 34.95 -0.31 46.90
N GLU A 486 34.95 0.98 46.54
CA GLU A 486 35.74 1.53 45.43
C GLU A 486 37.19 1.88 45.84
N VAL A 487 37.45 2.09 47.15
CA VAL A 487 38.79 2.42 47.68
C VAL A 487 39.66 1.17 47.92
N GLU A 488 39.12 -0.06 47.90
CA GLU A 488 39.90 -1.30 48.15
C GLU A 488 40.04 -2.32 46.99
N PRO A 489 40.41 -1.98 45.72
CA PRO A 489 40.60 -3.00 44.68
C PRO A 489 42.06 -3.30 44.28
N SER A 490 43.08 -3.16 45.14
CA SER A 490 44.48 -3.40 44.71
C SER A 490 45.23 -4.59 45.34
N SER A 491 44.88 -5.06 46.54
CA SER A 491 45.73 -6.06 47.23
C SER A 491 45.31 -7.53 47.01
N LYS A 492 44.02 -7.84 46.88
CA LYS A 492 43.54 -9.24 46.86
C LYS A 492 43.45 -9.87 45.46
N ARG A 493 43.37 -9.08 44.39
CA ARG A 493 43.28 -9.61 43.01
C ARG A 493 44.62 -10.11 42.44
N GLN A 494 45.76 -9.65 42.96
CA GLN A 494 47.08 -10.15 42.53
C GLN A 494 47.40 -11.57 43.06
N LYS A 495 46.85 -11.98 44.21
CA LYS A 495 47.10 -13.33 44.76
C LYS A 495 46.35 -14.45 44.02
N VAL A 496 45.21 -14.17 43.40
CA VAL A 496 44.43 -15.20 42.67
C VAL A 496 45.00 -15.44 41.26
N ALA A 497 45.54 -14.41 40.60
CA ALA A 497 46.20 -14.56 39.30
C ALA A 497 47.56 -15.31 39.39
N GLN A 498 48.28 -15.20 40.51
CA GLN A 498 49.53 -15.96 40.71
C GLN A 498 49.30 -17.46 40.99
N LEU A 499 48.16 -17.84 41.61
CA LEU A 499 47.86 -19.24 41.92
C LEU A 499 47.32 -20.05 40.72
N GLN A 500 46.79 -19.40 39.68
CA GLN A 500 46.34 -20.08 38.45
C GLN A 500 47.45 -20.30 37.40
N THR A 501 48.63 -19.70 37.57
CA THR A 501 49.74 -19.84 36.61
C THR A 501 50.70 -21.01 36.97
N GLN A 502 50.53 -21.66 38.12
CA GLN A 502 51.45 -22.74 38.58
C GLN A 502 50.96 -24.19 38.36
N LEU A 503 49.76 -24.42 37.80
CA LEU A 503 49.20 -25.79 37.65
C LEU A 503 49.25 -26.36 36.21
N SER A 504 49.98 -25.74 35.29
CA SER A 504 49.93 -26.11 33.85
C SER A 504 51.14 -26.88 33.29
N ASN A 505 52.11 -27.32 34.11
CA ASN A 505 53.37 -27.85 33.56
C ASN A 505 53.68 -29.35 33.67
N ASP A 506 52.84 -30.18 34.30
CA ASP A 506 53.13 -31.62 34.37
C ASP A 506 51.96 -32.46 33.86
N ASN A 507 52.02 -32.83 32.58
CA ASN A 507 51.56 -34.14 32.08
C ASN A 507 51.93 -34.34 30.60
N LYS A 508 53.20 -34.71 30.36
CA LYS A 508 53.60 -35.40 29.12
C LYS A 508 53.26 -36.88 29.27
N ARG A 509 52.31 -37.39 28.47
CA ARG A 509 52.10 -38.83 28.25
C ARG A 509 52.44 -39.21 26.80
N PRO A 510 52.99 -40.42 26.57
CA PRO A 510 53.64 -40.80 25.32
C PRO A 510 52.65 -41.22 24.23
N LYS A 511 53.05 -40.97 22.97
CA LYS A 511 52.44 -41.51 21.76
C LYS A 511 52.54 -43.04 21.77
N VAL A 512 51.40 -43.72 21.71
CA VAL A 512 51.30 -45.14 21.37
C VAL A 512 50.53 -45.26 20.06
N GLN A 513 51.19 -45.90 19.09
CA GLN A 513 50.65 -46.34 17.80
C GLN A 513 49.71 -47.55 17.97
N ASN A 514 48.94 -47.79 16.91
CA ASN A 514 48.21 -49.02 16.55
C ASN A 514 46.84 -49.24 17.19
N ALA A 515 45.83 -49.38 16.33
CA ALA A 515 45.24 -50.68 15.95
C ALA A 515 43.78 -50.51 15.50
N HIS A 516 43.50 -51.02 14.29
CA HIS A 516 42.18 -51.39 13.82
C HIS A 516 41.43 -52.24 14.83
N LEU A 517 40.15 -51.92 15.10
CA LEU A 517 39.09 -52.84 15.53
C LEU A 517 37.70 -52.19 15.29
N PRO A 518 36.60 -52.97 15.26
CA PRO A 518 35.63 -52.92 14.17
C PRO A 518 34.33 -52.18 14.51
N ALA A 519 33.52 -51.98 13.46
CA ALA A 519 32.20 -51.37 13.48
C ALA A 519 31.28 -51.99 14.55
N ARG A 520 30.74 -51.13 15.42
CA ARG A 520 29.61 -51.46 16.31
C ARG A 520 28.30 -51.40 15.51
N PRO A 521 27.41 -52.40 15.65
CA PRO A 521 26.08 -52.35 15.07
C PRO A 521 25.24 -51.30 15.82
N ARG A 522 24.64 -50.37 15.06
CA ARG A 522 23.61 -49.46 15.58
C ARG A 522 22.36 -50.28 15.90
N GLY A 523 22.13 -50.51 17.19
CA GLY A 523 20.84 -50.99 17.69
C GLY A 523 19.77 -49.95 17.37
N HIS A 524 18.80 -50.35 16.54
CA HIS A 524 17.53 -49.66 16.36
C HIS A 524 16.76 -49.71 17.69
N LEU A 525 16.63 -48.57 18.35
CA LEU A 525 15.56 -48.35 19.33
C LEU A 525 14.26 -48.10 18.55
N PRO A 526 13.14 -48.76 18.89
CA PRO A 526 11.86 -48.50 18.25
C PRO A 526 11.36 -47.12 18.68
N TYR A 527 11.18 -46.24 17.71
CA TYR A 527 10.43 -45.00 17.89
C TYR A 527 8.97 -45.37 18.27
N PRO A 528 8.37 -44.68 19.25
CA PRO A 528 6.92 -44.77 19.43
C PRO A 528 6.23 -44.25 18.16
N PRO A 529 5.17 -44.92 17.68
CA PRO A 529 4.49 -44.51 16.45
C PRO A 529 3.91 -43.10 16.62
N PRO A 530 3.90 -42.28 15.56
CA PRO A 530 3.21 -41.01 15.57
C PRO A 530 1.72 -41.25 15.83
N SER A 531 1.18 -40.58 16.84
CA SER A 531 -0.25 -40.48 17.08
C SER A 531 -0.90 -39.82 15.86
N TYR A 532 -1.48 -40.64 14.99
CA TYR A 532 -2.36 -40.18 13.93
C TYR A 532 -3.52 -39.40 14.55
N PRO A 533 -3.87 -38.21 14.04
CA PRO A 533 -5.15 -37.60 14.37
C PRO A 533 -6.25 -38.59 13.99
N GLN A 534 -7.14 -38.90 14.94
CA GLN A 534 -8.36 -39.66 14.67
C GLN A 534 -9.05 -39.04 13.46
N TYR A 535 -9.16 -39.83 12.39
CA TYR A 535 -10.08 -39.55 11.30
C TYR A 535 -11.46 -39.41 11.93
N MET A 536 -11.96 -38.17 11.99
CA MET A 536 -13.38 -37.95 12.17
C MET A 536 -14.08 -38.63 11.01
N ALA A 537 -15.06 -39.48 11.35
CA ALA A 537 -15.93 -40.10 10.37
C ALA A 537 -16.52 -39.02 9.45
N PRO A 538 -16.61 -39.26 8.13
CA PRO A 538 -17.27 -38.33 7.23
C PRO A 538 -18.71 -38.11 7.71
N PRO A 539 -19.22 -36.86 7.67
CA PRO A 539 -20.60 -36.59 8.05
C PRO A 539 -21.53 -37.41 7.17
N SER A 540 -22.50 -38.06 7.81
CA SER A 540 -23.58 -38.79 7.14
C SER A 540 -24.24 -37.91 6.07
N PRO A 541 -24.61 -38.47 4.91
CA PRO A 541 -25.30 -37.71 3.88
C PRO A 541 -26.60 -37.13 4.44
N PRO A 542 -26.98 -35.89 4.06
CA PRO A 542 -28.18 -35.26 4.55
C PRO A 542 -29.41 -36.11 4.17
N SER A 543 -30.19 -36.43 5.19
CA SER A 543 -31.51 -37.05 5.08
C SER A 543 -32.37 -36.28 4.07
N SER A 544 -32.84 -36.98 3.06
CA SER A 544 -33.76 -36.52 2.03
C SER A 544 -35.18 -36.36 2.60
N ASN A 545 -35.38 -35.36 3.45
CA ASN A 545 -36.71 -34.88 3.80
C ASN A 545 -36.89 -33.46 3.23
N PRO A 546 -37.83 -33.25 2.30
CA PRO A 546 -38.10 -31.91 1.79
C PRO A 546 -38.69 -31.03 2.91
N PRO A 547 -38.21 -29.80 3.10
CA PRO A 547 -38.81 -28.87 4.04
C PRO A 547 -40.20 -28.47 3.54
N SER A 548 -41.20 -28.68 4.39
CA SER A 548 -42.56 -28.19 4.20
C SER A 548 -42.54 -26.66 4.09
N PHE A 549 -43.04 -26.17 2.96
CA PHE A 549 -43.31 -24.76 2.70
C PHE A 549 -44.31 -24.24 3.75
N THR A 550 -43.86 -23.37 4.65
CA THR A 550 -44.74 -22.46 5.38
C THR A 550 -44.77 -21.11 4.65
N PRO A 551 -45.96 -20.57 4.33
CA PRO A 551 -46.05 -19.29 3.64
C PRO A 551 -45.61 -18.15 4.55
N TYR A 552 -44.68 -17.34 4.06
CA TYR A 552 -44.22 -16.10 4.66
C TYR A 552 -45.40 -15.15 4.87
N MET A 553 -45.68 -14.79 6.13
CA MET A 553 -46.52 -13.65 6.46
C MET A 553 -45.74 -12.34 6.23
N PRO A 554 -46.32 -11.33 5.57
CA PRO A 554 -45.69 -10.03 5.43
C PRO A 554 -45.64 -9.29 6.78
N LEU A 555 -44.45 -8.84 7.15
CA LEU A 555 -44.21 -7.99 8.31
C LEU A 555 -45.01 -6.68 8.18
N GLN A 556 -45.95 -6.47 9.10
CA GLN A 556 -46.65 -5.20 9.26
C GLN A 556 -45.66 -4.09 9.64
N ARG A 557 -45.69 -2.98 8.89
CA ARG A 557 -44.93 -1.78 9.22
C ARG A 557 -45.44 -1.18 10.55
N PRO A 558 -44.56 -0.66 11.42
CA PRO A 558 -44.98 0.04 12.62
C PRO A 558 -45.71 1.36 12.25
N TYR A 559 -46.87 1.54 12.87
CA TYR A 559 -47.75 2.70 12.76
C TYR A 559 -47.05 3.94 13.36
N ARG A 560 -46.88 5.00 12.56
CA ARG A 560 -46.35 6.29 13.00
C ARG A 560 -47.53 7.19 13.40
N PRO A 561 -47.67 7.61 14.67
CA PRO A 561 -48.76 8.51 15.05
C PRO A 561 -48.54 9.90 14.43
N PRO A 562 -49.64 10.63 14.11
CA PRO A 562 -49.56 11.99 13.61
C PRO A 562 -49.08 12.93 14.72
N SER A 563 -48.14 13.79 14.36
CA SER A 563 -47.66 14.91 15.18
C SER A 563 -48.75 15.97 15.31
N ALA A 564 -49.02 16.37 16.55
CA ALA A 564 -49.76 17.58 16.92
C ALA A 564 -48.90 18.83 16.74
#